data_AF-A0A4V6RRN9-F1
#
_entry.id   AF-A0A4V6RRN9-F1
#
_cell.length_a   1.000
_cell.length_b   1.000
_cell.length_c   1.000
_cell.angle_alpha   90.00
_cell.angle_beta   90.00
_cell.angle_gamma   90.00
#
_symmetry.space_group_name_H-M   'P 1'
#
loop_
_entity.id
_entity.type
_entity.pdbx_description
1 polymer ?
#
loop_
_entity_poly.entity_id
_entity_poly.type
_entity_poly.pdbx_seq_one_letter_code
_entity_poly.pdbx_strand_id
1 'polypeptide(L)'
;SLADGGTVSVTQLDDSLGFVGKAEAGNPALITTLTDAGYLPIVSSIGITATGELMNVNADQAATALAATLGADLILLSDVSGILDGKGQRIPEMSAERAEQLIDQGIITDGMIVKVHAALDAARSLGRPVDIASWRHAEQLPALFNGVAIGTRILA
;
A
#
# COMPACT_ATOMS: atom_id res chain seq x y z
N SER A 1 -9.30 -13.44 4.17
CA SER A 1 -8.71 -12.26 4.82
C SER A 1 -7.20 -12.49 4.97
N LEU A 2 -6.48 -11.61 5.67
CA LEU A 2 -5.06 -11.84 5.99
C LEU A 2 -4.84 -13.11 6.83
N ALA A 3 -5.88 -13.56 7.54
CA ALA A 3 -5.84 -14.75 8.40
C ALA A 3 -5.79 -16.09 7.63
N ASP A 4 -6.10 -16.09 6.32
CA ASP A 4 -6.24 -17.32 5.55
C ASP A 4 -4.91 -17.74 4.90
N GLY A 5 -4.61 -19.05 4.96
CA GLY A 5 -3.47 -19.65 4.27
C GLY A 5 -2.09 -19.22 4.79
N GLY A 6 -2.03 -18.50 5.92
CA GLY A 6 -0.80 -17.88 6.41
C GLY A 6 -0.26 -16.83 5.44
N THR A 7 -1.14 -16.21 4.64
CA THR A 7 -0.74 -15.30 3.56
C THR A 7 0.01 -14.08 4.10
N VAL A 8 -0.39 -13.56 5.26
CA VAL A 8 0.30 -12.47 5.94
C VAL A 8 0.41 -12.84 7.42
N SER A 9 1.59 -12.66 8.00
CA SER A 9 1.80 -12.84 9.44
C SER A 9 1.31 -11.60 10.18
N VAL A 10 0.58 -11.78 11.28
CA VAL A 10 0.05 -10.67 12.07
C VAL A 10 0.40 -10.84 13.54
N THR A 11 1.00 -9.80 14.12
CA THR A 11 1.27 -9.69 15.56
C THR A 11 0.57 -8.46 16.13
N GLN A 12 0.40 -8.38 17.44
CA GLN A 12 -0.05 -7.13 18.06
C GLN A 12 0.98 -6.02 17.81
N LEU A 13 0.51 -4.84 17.40
CA LEU A 13 1.38 -3.70 17.13
C LEU A 13 1.83 -3.03 18.43
N ASP A 14 0.88 -2.75 19.33
CA ASP A 14 1.11 -2.08 20.61
C ASP A 14 -0.06 -2.42 21.56
N ASP A 15 0.25 -2.75 22.81
CA ASP A 15 -0.75 -3.11 23.84
C ASP A 15 -1.76 -1.97 24.10
N SER A 16 -1.31 -0.72 24.01
CA SER A 16 -2.15 0.47 24.25
C SER A 16 -3.20 0.72 23.15
N LEU A 17 -2.99 0.15 21.96
CA LEU A 17 -3.92 0.26 20.83
C LEU A 17 -4.99 -0.84 20.83
N GLY A 18 -4.89 -1.82 21.74
CA GLY A 18 -5.79 -2.97 21.79
C GLY A 18 -5.57 -3.91 20.59
N PHE A 19 -6.65 -4.28 19.90
CA PHE A 19 -6.63 -5.24 18.78
C PHE A 19 -6.17 -4.62 17.45
N VAL A 20 -5.01 -3.97 17.47
CA VAL A 20 -4.37 -3.41 16.27
C VAL A 20 -3.16 -4.28 15.91
N GLY A 21 -3.13 -4.74 14.67
CA GLY A 21 -2.12 -5.68 14.17
C GLY A 21 -1.04 -5.02 13.33
N LYS A 22 0.19 -5.52 13.48
CA LYS A 22 1.30 -5.29 12.55
C LYS A 22 1.31 -6.41 11.51
N ALA A 23 1.37 -6.06 10.23
CA ALA A 23 1.44 -7.02 9.13
C ALA A 23 2.88 -7.25 8.68
N GLU A 24 3.24 -8.51 8.44
CA GLU A 24 4.53 -8.93 7.89
C GLU A 24 4.33 -9.99 6.81
N ALA A 25 5.30 -10.12 5.91
CA ALA A 25 5.21 -11.08 4.80
C ALA A 25 5.00 -12.51 5.31
N GLY A 26 4.14 -13.26 4.63
CA GLY A 26 3.76 -14.63 5.00
C GLY A 26 4.07 -15.63 3.89
N ASN A 27 3.10 -16.49 3.59
CA ASN A 27 3.21 -17.57 2.61
C ASN A 27 2.35 -17.29 1.36
N PRO A 28 2.93 -17.24 0.15
CA PRO A 28 2.19 -16.94 -1.07
C PRO A 28 1.28 -18.07 -1.56
N ALA A 29 1.46 -19.31 -1.07
CA ALA A 29 0.94 -20.53 -1.70
C ALA A 29 -0.57 -20.49 -2.00
N LEU A 30 -1.39 -20.04 -1.05
CA LEU A 30 -2.84 -19.96 -1.25
C LEU A 30 -3.21 -18.98 -2.37
N ILE A 31 -2.66 -17.77 -2.32
CA ILE A 31 -2.98 -16.72 -3.29
C ILE A 31 -2.47 -17.11 -4.67
N THR A 32 -1.24 -17.61 -4.78
CA THR A 32 -0.68 -18.11 -6.04
C THR A 32 -1.55 -19.22 -6.64
N THR A 33 -2.00 -20.18 -5.83
CA THR A 33 -2.88 -21.25 -6.30
C THR A 33 -4.20 -20.70 -6.87
N LEU A 34 -4.80 -19.72 -6.19
CA LEU A 34 -6.04 -19.09 -6.64
C LEU A 34 -5.84 -18.31 -7.94
N THR A 35 -4.77 -17.53 -8.04
CA THR A 35 -4.49 -16.73 -9.24
C THR A 35 -4.13 -17.61 -10.44
N ASP A 36 -3.37 -18.69 -10.25
CA ASP A 36 -3.01 -19.63 -11.31
C ASP A 36 -4.24 -20.38 -11.86
N ALA A 37 -5.26 -20.57 -11.01
CA ALA A 37 -6.55 -21.13 -11.40
C ALA A 37 -7.53 -20.10 -12.00
N GLY A 38 -7.11 -18.82 -12.15
CA GLY A 38 -7.92 -17.76 -12.77
C GLY A 38 -8.90 -17.07 -11.83
N TYR A 39 -8.78 -17.25 -10.51
CA TYR A 39 -9.57 -16.49 -9.53
C TYR A 39 -8.95 -15.10 -9.30
N LEU A 40 -9.81 -14.14 -8.91
CA LEU A 40 -9.42 -12.82 -8.43
C LEU A 40 -9.56 -12.77 -6.89
N PRO A 41 -8.46 -12.86 -6.12
CA PRO A 41 -8.52 -12.82 -4.66
C PRO A 41 -8.90 -11.42 -4.16
N ILE A 42 -9.95 -11.33 -3.34
CA ILE A 42 -10.34 -10.11 -2.64
C ILE A 42 -10.05 -10.31 -1.16
N VAL A 43 -9.08 -9.55 -0.63
CA VAL A 43 -8.54 -9.76 0.72
C VAL A 43 -8.90 -8.57 1.63
N SER A 44 -9.58 -8.83 2.75
CA SER A 44 -9.81 -7.83 3.79
C SER A 44 -8.61 -7.69 4.74
N SER A 45 -8.42 -6.50 5.33
CA SER A 45 -7.32 -6.17 6.25
C SER A 45 -7.55 -6.61 7.70
N ILE A 46 -8.24 -7.75 7.90
CA ILE A 46 -8.37 -8.39 9.21
C ILE A 46 -7.41 -9.57 9.25
N GLY A 47 -6.53 -9.55 10.25
CA GLY A 47 -5.56 -10.59 10.54
C GLY A 47 -5.93 -11.43 11.74
N ILE A 48 -5.13 -12.48 11.97
CA ILE A 48 -5.19 -13.30 13.18
C ILE A 48 -3.77 -13.53 13.69
N THR A 49 -3.58 -13.43 15.00
CA THR A 49 -2.30 -13.79 15.64
C THR A 49 -2.11 -15.30 15.69
N ALA A 50 -0.89 -15.75 15.97
CA ALA A 50 -0.60 -17.17 16.20
C ALA A 50 -1.37 -17.76 17.41
N THR A 51 -1.82 -16.91 18.34
CA THR A 51 -2.65 -17.28 19.51
C THR A 51 -4.15 -17.32 19.19
N GLY A 52 -4.56 -16.94 17.97
CA GLY A 52 -5.96 -16.97 17.53
C GLY A 52 -6.74 -15.68 17.77
N GLU A 53 -6.08 -14.56 18.07
CA GLU A 53 -6.72 -13.27 18.32
C GLU A 53 -6.88 -12.49 17.02
N LEU A 54 -8.09 -11.99 16.76
CA LEU A 54 -8.37 -11.16 15.60
C LEU A 54 -7.75 -9.76 15.76
N MET A 55 -7.13 -9.27 14.70
CA MET A 55 -6.45 -7.98 14.69
C MET A 55 -6.93 -7.11 13.53
N ASN A 56 -7.18 -5.85 13.82
CA ASN A 56 -7.42 -4.81 12.82
C ASN A 56 -6.09 -4.30 12.27
N VAL A 57 -5.84 -4.46 10.98
CA VAL A 57 -4.61 -4.04 10.31
C VAL A 57 -4.91 -2.86 9.39
N ASN A 58 -4.04 -1.86 9.37
CA ASN A 58 -4.12 -0.79 8.38
C ASN A 58 -4.05 -1.38 6.95
N ALA A 59 -4.95 -0.95 6.07
CA ALA A 59 -5.09 -1.55 4.73
C ALA A 59 -3.85 -1.33 3.83
N ASP A 60 -3.17 -0.19 3.93
CA ASP A 60 -1.96 0.09 3.16
C ASP A 60 -0.80 -0.81 3.62
N GLN A 61 -0.67 -1.01 4.94
CA GLN A 61 0.30 -1.95 5.52
C GLN A 61 -0.02 -3.40 5.14
N ALA A 62 -1.30 -3.78 5.17
CA ALA A 62 -1.76 -5.11 4.76
C ALA A 62 -1.44 -5.38 3.28
N ALA A 63 -1.73 -4.42 2.40
CA ALA A 63 -1.43 -4.51 0.97
C ALA A 63 0.09 -4.57 0.71
N THR A 64 0.88 -3.80 1.47
CA THR A 64 2.34 -3.84 1.40
C THR A 64 2.90 -5.21 1.82
N ALA A 65 2.44 -5.77 2.94
CA ALA A 65 2.86 -7.10 3.40
C ALA A 65 2.45 -8.20 2.41
N LEU A 66 1.26 -8.07 1.81
CA LEU A 66 0.79 -9.00 0.78
C LEU A 66 1.62 -8.87 -0.51
N ALA A 67 1.91 -7.66 -0.97
CA ALA A 67 2.77 -7.42 -2.13
C ALA A 67 4.18 -7.98 -1.90
N ALA A 68 4.73 -7.83 -0.69
CA ALA A 68 6.01 -8.40 -0.30
C ALA A 68 5.97 -9.94 -0.31
N THR A 69 4.88 -10.53 0.20
CA THR A 69 4.67 -11.98 0.19
C THR A 69 4.66 -12.55 -1.24
N LEU A 70 4.06 -11.83 -2.17
CA LEU A 70 3.87 -12.28 -3.56
C LEU A 70 4.99 -11.83 -4.51
N GLY A 71 5.87 -10.92 -4.07
CA GLY A 71 6.79 -10.22 -4.97
C GLY A 71 6.05 -9.43 -6.06
N ALA A 72 4.91 -8.84 -5.72
CA ALA A 72 4.00 -8.16 -6.64
C ALA A 72 4.22 -6.64 -6.67
N ASP A 73 3.77 -6.00 -7.75
CA ASP A 73 3.67 -4.54 -7.82
C ASP A 73 2.51 -4.03 -6.97
N LEU A 74 2.58 -2.78 -6.50
CA LEU A 74 1.59 -2.19 -5.60
C LEU A 74 1.07 -0.84 -6.12
N ILE A 75 -0.26 -0.72 -6.12
CA ILE A 75 -0.99 0.51 -6.43
C ILE A 75 -1.91 0.83 -5.26
N LEU A 76 -1.77 2.02 -4.70
CA LEU A 76 -2.64 2.56 -3.65
C LEU A 76 -3.64 3.53 -4.27
N LEU A 77 -4.91 3.10 -4.36
CA LEU A 77 -6.00 3.93 -4.85
C LEU A 77 -6.64 4.72 -3.72
N SER A 78 -6.72 6.04 -3.90
CA SER A 78 -7.32 6.97 -2.95
C SER A 78 -8.24 7.96 -3.62
N ASP A 79 -8.83 8.87 -2.84
CA ASP A 79 -9.71 9.92 -3.32
C ASP A 79 -8.97 11.17 -3.85
N VAL A 80 -7.63 11.17 -3.81
CA VAL A 80 -6.76 12.25 -4.28
C VAL A 80 -6.03 11.84 -5.57
N SER A 81 -5.91 12.78 -6.52
CA SER A 81 -5.36 12.56 -7.87
C SER A 81 -3.84 12.42 -7.96
N GLY A 82 -3.16 12.24 -6.82
CA GLY A 82 -1.72 12.28 -6.69
C GLY A 82 -1.25 13.49 -5.89
N ILE A 83 0.07 13.66 -5.83
CA ILE A 83 0.74 14.69 -5.03
C ILE A 83 0.95 15.91 -5.91
N LEU A 84 0.61 17.07 -5.37
CA LEU A 84 0.75 18.36 -6.05
C LEU A 84 2.01 19.08 -5.58
N ASP A 85 2.66 19.82 -6.47
CA ASP A 85 3.72 20.75 -6.13
C ASP A 85 3.15 22.07 -5.55
N GLY A 86 4.03 22.98 -5.13
CA GLY A 86 3.62 24.29 -4.61
C GLY A 86 2.92 25.21 -5.62
N LYS A 87 2.78 24.79 -6.89
CA LYS A 87 2.03 25.48 -7.96
C LYS A 87 0.72 24.76 -8.30
N GLY A 88 0.36 23.71 -7.56
CA GLY A 88 -0.83 22.90 -7.81
C GLY A 88 -0.70 21.95 -9.00
N GLN A 89 0.52 21.71 -9.51
CA GLN A 89 0.77 20.77 -10.59
C GLN A 89 1.08 19.39 -10.03
N ARG A 90 0.52 18.34 -10.64
CA ARG A 90 0.76 16.96 -10.22
C ARG A 90 2.21 16.55 -10.48
N ILE A 91 2.84 15.96 -9.47
CA ILE A 91 4.17 15.36 -9.55
C ILE A 91 4.02 13.91 -10.04
N PRO A 92 4.50 13.56 -11.25
CA PRO A 92 4.32 12.21 -11.81
C PRO A 92 5.19 11.15 -11.11
N GLU A 93 6.41 11.51 -10.70
CA GLU A 93 7.36 10.62 -10.02
C GLU A 93 8.02 11.36 -8.87
N MET A 94 8.26 10.67 -7.76
CA MET A 94 8.82 11.26 -6.56
C MET A 94 9.76 10.27 -5.87
N SER A 95 10.99 10.70 -5.59
CA SER A 95 11.91 9.96 -4.72
C SER A 95 11.62 10.24 -3.25
N ALA A 96 12.19 9.41 -2.36
CA ALA A 96 12.09 9.65 -0.93
C ALA A 96 12.65 11.01 -0.50
N GLU A 97 13.81 11.41 -1.02
CA GLU A 97 14.43 12.69 -0.69
C GLU A 97 13.55 13.85 -1.14
N ARG A 98 12.91 13.73 -2.32
CA ARG A 98 12.02 14.76 -2.83
C ARG A 98 10.74 14.85 -2.00
N ALA A 99 10.21 13.72 -1.55
CA ALA A 99 9.05 13.68 -0.68
C ALA A 99 9.31 14.40 0.64
N GLU A 100 10.41 14.07 1.33
CA GLU A 100 10.82 14.71 2.58
C GLU A 100 10.98 16.23 2.41
N GLN A 101 11.63 16.68 1.34
CA GLN A 101 11.76 18.11 1.03
C GLN A 101 10.42 18.82 0.89
N LEU A 102 9.43 18.18 0.26
CA LEU A 102 8.10 18.78 0.05
C LEU A 102 7.28 18.79 1.33
N ILE A 103 7.49 17.83 2.23
CA ILE A 103 6.92 17.81 3.58
C ILE A 103 7.53 18.95 4.40
N ASP A 104 8.86 19.08 4.42
CA ASP A 104 9.57 20.15 5.14
C ASP A 104 9.21 21.55 4.64
N GLN A 105 8.94 21.69 3.34
CA GLN A 105 8.49 22.94 2.72
C GLN A 105 7.02 23.26 3.00
N GLY A 106 6.27 22.36 3.66
CA GLY A 106 4.84 22.52 3.92
C GLY A 106 3.98 22.45 2.66
N ILE A 107 4.48 21.87 1.57
CA ILE A 107 3.72 21.65 0.33
C ILE A 107 2.82 20.42 0.48
N ILE A 108 3.34 19.37 1.10
CA ILE A 108 2.58 18.17 1.46
C ILE A 108 2.10 18.34 2.91
N THR A 109 0.79 18.44 3.10
CA THR A 109 0.19 18.71 4.43
C THR A 109 -0.82 17.64 4.83
N ASP A 110 -1.16 17.64 6.12
CA ASP A 110 -2.29 16.89 6.69
C ASP A 110 -2.24 15.38 6.38
N GLY A 111 -3.38 14.83 5.95
CA GLY A 111 -3.51 13.41 5.61
C GLY A 111 -2.65 12.97 4.43
N MET A 112 -2.11 13.90 3.63
CA MET A 112 -1.20 13.55 2.53
C MET A 112 0.15 13.08 3.06
N ILE A 113 0.65 13.64 4.18
CA ILE A 113 1.90 13.20 4.80
C ILE A 113 1.83 11.71 5.12
N VAL A 114 0.71 11.28 5.73
CA VAL A 114 0.50 9.87 6.10
C VAL A 114 0.51 8.96 4.87
N LYS A 115 -0.14 9.38 3.77
CA LYS A 115 -0.17 8.60 2.51
C LYS A 115 1.20 8.50 1.86
N VAL A 116 1.96 9.59 1.86
CA VAL A 116 3.31 9.64 1.30
C VAL A 116 4.25 8.76 2.10
N HIS A 117 4.23 8.84 3.43
CA HIS A 117 5.03 7.94 4.27
C HIS A 117 4.64 6.48 4.05
N ALA A 118 3.34 6.14 4.01
CA ALA A 118 2.92 4.77 3.74
C ALA A 118 3.44 4.24 2.40
N ALA A 119 3.39 5.03 1.34
CA ALA A 119 3.89 4.63 0.02
C ALA A 119 5.42 4.58 -0.04
N LEU A 120 6.13 5.45 0.68
CA LEU A 120 7.59 5.41 0.81
C LEU A 120 8.04 4.17 1.57
N ASP A 121 7.40 3.87 2.69
CA ASP A 121 7.66 2.67 3.49
C ASP A 121 7.39 1.41 2.66
N ALA A 122 6.32 1.42 1.87
CA ALA A 122 6.00 0.34 0.94
C ALA A 122 7.07 0.20 -0.16
N ALA A 123 7.46 1.29 -0.83
CA ALA A 123 8.46 1.26 -1.89
C ALA A 123 9.82 0.77 -1.38
N ARG A 124 10.25 1.25 -0.21
CA ARG A 124 11.47 0.79 0.47
C ARG A 124 11.40 -0.68 0.86
N SER A 125 10.29 -1.11 1.46
CA SER A 125 10.10 -2.50 1.90
C SER A 125 10.05 -3.48 0.75
N LEU A 126 9.49 -3.07 -0.40
CA LEU A 126 9.38 -3.89 -1.60
C LEU A 126 10.63 -3.81 -2.50
N GLY A 127 11.46 -2.77 -2.35
CA GLY A 127 12.55 -2.47 -3.28
C GLY A 127 12.07 -2.17 -4.70
N ARG A 128 10.85 -1.64 -4.84
CA ARG A 128 10.15 -1.41 -6.11
C ARG A 128 9.29 -0.14 -6.06
N PRO A 129 8.99 0.48 -7.21
CA PRO A 129 8.10 1.62 -7.24
C PRO A 129 6.67 1.28 -6.75
N VAL A 130 6.02 2.25 -6.10
CA VAL A 130 4.62 2.17 -5.65
C VAL A 130 3.84 3.34 -6.24
N ASP A 131 2.72 3.07 -6.90
CA ASP A 131 1.88 4.12 -7.48
C ASP A 131 0.77 4.55 -6.51
N ILE A 132 0.63 5.86 -6.29
CA ILE A 132 -0.53 6.46 -5.63
C ILE A 132 -1.40 7.08 -6.72
N ALA A 133 -2.67 6.68 -6.83
CA ALA A 133 -3.58 7.20 -7.85
C ALA A 133 -5.02 7.38 -7.34
N SER A 134 -5.84 8.06 -8.13
CA SER A 134 -7.25 8.29 -7.80
C SER A 134 -8.17 7.25 -8.43
N TRP A 135 -9.14 6.76 -7.65
CA TRP A 135 -10.23 5.93 -8.18
C TRP A 135 -11.36 6.75 -8.84
N ARG A 136 -11.36 8.09 -8.72
CA ARG A 136 -12.46 8.94 -9.20
C ARG A 136 -12.58 9.00 -10.72
N HIS A 137 -11.48 8.76 -11.44
CA HIS A 137 -11.39 8.77 -12.90
C HIS A 137 -11.25 7.34 -13.41
N ALA A 138 -12.34 6.58 -13.35
CA ALA A 138 -12.34 5.16 -13.68
C ALA A 138 -11.84 4.88 -15.12
N GLU A 139 -12.05 5.83 -16.04
CA GLU A 139 -11.57 5.76 -17.42
C GLU A 139 -10.03 5.72 -17.55
N GLN A 140 -9.30 6.15 -16.51
CA GLN A 140 -7.85 6.17 -16.49
C GLN A 140 -7.24 4.89 -15.90
N LEU A 141 -8.01 4.09 -15.14
CA LEU A 141 -7.51 2.89 -14.47
C LEU A 141 -6.91 1.84 -15.41
N PRO A 142 -7.44 1.58 -16.63
CA PRO A 142 -6.78 0.68 -17.57
C PRO A 142 -5.38 1.15 -17.98
N ALA A 143 -5.15 2.47 -18.09
CA ALA A 143 -3.83 3.01 -18.39
C ALA A 143 -2.88 2.84 -17.20
N LEU A 144 -3.38 3.06 -15.98
CA LEU A 144 -2.63 2.84 -14.74
C LEU A 144 -2.16 1.40 -14.60
N PHE A 145 -3.07 0.43 -14.80
CA PHE A 145 -2.73 -1.00 -14.71
C PHE A 145 -1.80 -1.46 -15.83
N ASN A 146 -1.69 -0.70 -16.93
CA ASN A 146 -0.69 -0.86 -17.98
C ASN A 146 0.61 -0.08 -17.72
N GLY A 147 0.80 0.46 -16.51
CA GLY A 147 2.04 1.11 -16.06
C GLY A 147 2.14 2.61 -16.32
N VAL A 148 1.10 3.26 -16.87
CA VAL A 148 1.06 4.71 -17.05
C VAL A 148 0.84 5.41 -15.72
N ALA A 149 1.75 6.32 -15.34
CA ALA A 149 1.62 7.10 -14.11
C ALA A 149 0.50 8.14 -14.24
N ILE A 150 -0.74 7.78 -13.87
CA ILE A 150 -1.91 8.69 -13.82
C ILE A 150 -2.03 9.43 -12.48
N GLY A 151 -1.29 9.01 -11.45
CA GLY A 151 -1.11 9.73 -10.18
C GLY A 151 0.34 10.09 -9.92
N THR A 152 0.88 9.71 -8.77
CA THR A 152 2.30 9.88 -8.41
C THR A 152 2.95 8.54 -8.13
N ARG A 153 4.03 8.24 -8.85
CA ARG A 153 4.86 7.07 -8.62
C ARG A 153 5.95 7.37 -7.60
N ILE A 154 5.96 6.64 -6.50
CA ILE A 154 7.00 6.69 -5.49
C ILE A 154 8.12 5.76 -5.89
N LEU A 155 9.33 6.27 -5.99
CA LEU A 155 10.53 5.50 -6.29
C LEU A 155 11.13 4.97 -4.97
N ALA A 156 11.67 3.73 -5.03
CA ALA A 156 12.34 3.09 -3.91
C ALA A 156 13.70 3.73 -3.58
#